data_AF-A0A7J7JPU3-F1
#
_entry.id   AF-A0A7J7JPU3-F1
#
_cell.length_a   1.000
_cell.length_b   1.000
_cell.length_c   1.000
_cell.angle_alpha   90.00
_cell.angle_beta   90.00
_cell.angle_gamma   90.00
#
_symmetry.space_group_name_H-M   'P 1'
#
loop_
_entity.id
_entity.type
_entity.pdbx_description
1 polymer ?
#
loop_
_entity_poly.entity_id
_entity_poly.type
_entity_poly.pdbx_seq_one_letter_code
_entity_poly.pdbx_strand_id
1 'polypeptide(L)'
;MEVSRVEACLADSRQQYIQDIFDDFRISSTHAFLLVDVPELPSRFDDLVDILRNIAQLVRQKKLRCLINELPVIDTGDLVEYEILRHAHMLYSIVTNSYVWQDGEFQAPKVLPKQLAMPLTDLSRKVELPPVVCHASLVLANIIHIDQSKPLELGNMSLKYSLPGDKSCDWFFLATANVELKILPVLKTLLECQWSVEQKHVNEVTSCLCELANHIDDLTAAFMRMHEGLDANKFYHELRPYLGGWDKIGMIYEGVSDRPIKMTGGSAAQCTGVQAIDIFLQVQHNSMEDNSRDNEDLVLAYNKCVEAVANLRTNHIQIVAKYILIPKSQKQNGDFRRLDNVGTGGQDLIPFLKELRNLTRSFLL
;
A
#
# COMPACT_ATOMS: atom_id res chain seq x y z
N MET A 1 14.05 38.31 23.72
CA MET A 1 14.85 38.43 22.48
C MET A 1 15.89 37.32 22.36
N GLU A 2 16.53 36.90 23.47
CA GLU A 2 17.44 35.73 23.48
C GLU A 2 16.68 34.40 23.52
N VAL A 3 15.62 34.28 24.34
CA VAL A 3 14.73 33.11 24.39
C VAL A 3 14.10 32.80 23.03
N SER A 4 13.59 33.83 22.33
CA SER A 4 13.00 33.66 20.99
C SER A 4 14.01 33.26 19.90
N ARG A 5 15.32 33.49 20.12
CA ARG A 5 16.38 33.03 19.20
C ARG A 5 16.75 31.57 19.43
N VAL A 6 16.73 31.12 20.69
CA VAL A 6 16.96 29.70 21.05
C VAL A 6 15.79 28.85 20.58
N GLU A 7 14.55 29.29 20.78
CA GLU A 7 13.35 28.62 20.28
C GLU A 7 13.35 28.50 18.76
N ALA A 8 13.73 29.57 18.04
CA ALA A 8 13.87 29.53 16.59
C ALA A 8 14.96 28.54 16.13
N CYS A 9 16.13 28.53 16.79
CA CYS A 9 17.21 27.60 16.45
C CYS A 9 16.83 26.12 16.70
N LEU A 10 16.04 25.84 17.74
CA LEU A 10 15.54 24.50 18.04
C LEU A 10 14.46 24.07 17.04
N ALA A 11 13.58 24.98 16.63
CA ALA A 11 12.59 24.73 15.57
C ALA A 11 13.27 24.42 14.23
N ASP A 12 14.30 25.19 13.86
CA ASP A 12 15.10 24.94 12.66
C ASP A 12 15.80 23.57 12.73
N SER A 13 16.34 23.20 13.90
CA SER A 13 16.99 21.89 14.09
C SER A 13 16.01 20.72 13.98
N ARG A 14 14.80 20.86 14.54
CA ARG A 14 13.74 19.85 14.45
C ARG A 14 13.27 19.66 13.00
N GLN A 15 13.09 20.77 12.27
CA GLN A 15 12.66 20.70 10.89
C GLN A 15 13.73 20.08 9.98
N GLN A 16 15.01 20.38 10.23
CA GLN A 16 16.12 19.73 9.55
C GLN A 16 16.14 18.21 9.83
N TYR A 17 15.99 17.80 11.09
CA TYR A 17 15.93 16.37 11.46
C TYR A 17 14.82 15.61 10.72
N ILE A 18 13.63 16.19 10.62
CA ILE A 18 12.52 15.58 9.89
C ILE A 18 12.85 15.48 8.39
N GLN A 19 13.43 16.53 7.83
CA GLN A 19 13.80 16.56 6.41
C GLN A 19 14.89 15.54 6.07
N ASP A 20 15.91 15.39 6.94
CA ASP A 20 16.99 14.42 6.77
C ASP A 20 16.42 12.98 6.72
N ILE A 21 15.50 12.64 7.64
CA ILE A 21 14.82 11.35 7.62
C ILE A 21 13.98 11.18 6.36
N PHE A 22 13.27 12.22 5.93
CA PHE A 22 12.47 12.14 4.73
C PHE A 22 13.33 11.87 3.49
N ASP A 23 14.49 12.52 3.38
CA ASP A 23 15.42 12.32 2.28
C ASP A 23 16.03 10.91 2.32
N ASP A 24 16.48 10.44 3.49
CA ASP A 24 17.08 9.10 3.67
C ASP A 24 16.12 7.96 3.32
N PHE A 25 14.84 8.12 3.64
CA PHE A 25 13.81 7.10 3.41
C PHE A 25 12.93 7.36 2.18
N ARG A 26 13.30 8.33 1.32
CA ARG A 26 12.57 8.70 0.09
C ARG A 26 11.09 9.03 0.35
N ILE A 27 10.84 9.80 1.39
CA ILE A 27 9.52 10.29 1.79
C ILE A 27 9.35 11.70 1.24
N SER A 28 8.35 11.89 0.37
CA SER A 28 8.00 13.22 -0.09
C SER A 28 7.40 14.06 1.02
N SER A 29 7.86 15.31 1.12
CA SER A 29 7.35 16.30 2.06
C SER A 29 5.93 16.79 1.74
N THR A 30 5.37 16.40 0.58
CA THR A 30 4.03 16.79 0.11
C THR A 30 3.08 15.60 -0.09
N HIS A 31 3.59 14.40 -0.37
CA HIS A 31 2.75 13.22 -0.67
C HIS A 31 3.28 11.90 -0.07
N ALA A 32 4.10 11.98 0.99
CA ALA A 32 4.65 10.82 1.71
C ALA A 32 5.30 9.80 0.75
N PHE A 33 4.88 8.54 0.79
CA PHE A 33 5.48 7.45 0.01
C PHE A 33 4.99 7.36 -1.45
N LEU A 34 4.04 8.20 -1.87
CA LEU A 34 3.58 8.20 -3.26
C LEU A 34 4.70 8.68 -4.19
N LEU A 35 4.85 8.02 -5.33
CA LEU A 35 5.55 8.49 -6.50
C LEU A 35 4.49 8.96 -7.50
N VAL A 36 4.37 10.28 -7.62
CA VAL A 36 3.35 10.94 -8.45
C VAL A 36 3.99 11.31 -9.77
N ASP A 37 3.25 11.14 -10.87
CA ASP A 37 3.68 11.50 -12.23
C ASP A 37 5.02 10.82 -12.63
N VAL A 38 5.12 9.51 -12.37
CA VAL A 38 6.31 8.73 -12.74
C VAL A 38 6.67 8.91 -14.23
N PRO A 39 7.97 9.10 -14.57
CA PRO A 39 8.41 9.40 -15.94
C PRO A 39 8.01 8.31 -16.95
N GLU A 40 7.83 8.66 -18.21
CA GLU A 40 7.52 7.66 -19.25
C GLU A 40 8.66 6.67 -19.47
N LEU A 41 8.31 5.43 -19.80
CA LEU A 41 9.29 4.39 -20.12
C LEU A 41 9.89 4.61 -21.52
N PRO A 42 11.10 4.09 -21.78
CA PRO A 42 11.67 4.07 -23.13
C PRO A 42 10.76 3.36 -24.14
N SER A 43 10.85 3.73 -25.42
CA SER A 43 9.95 3.23 -26.48
C SER A 43 9.94 1.71 -26.66
N ARG A 44 10.97 1.00 -26.19
CA ARG A 44 10.98 -0.48 -26.19
C ARG A 44 9.88 -1.11 -25.32
N PHE A 45 9.22 -0.32 -24.48
CA PHE A 45 8.08 -0.74 -23.67
C PHE A 45 6.72 -0.43 -24.32
N ASP A 46 6.67 0.26 -25.47
CA ASP A 46 5.44 0.79 -26.07
C ASP A 46 4.39 -0.31 -26.29
N ASP A 47 4.78 -1.47 -26.81
CA ASP A 47 3.86 -2.60 -27.02
C ASP A 47 3.22 -3.08 -25.71
N LEU A 48 3.98 -3.13 -24.61
CA LEU A 48 3.43 -3.47 -23.30
C LEU A 48 2.55 -2.35 -22.75
N VAL A 49 2.93 -1.09 -22.91
CA VAL A 49 2.11 0.06 -22.52
C VAL A 49 0.75 0.01 -23.22
N ASP A 50 0.72 -0.30 -24.52
CA ASP A 50 -0.52 -0.43 -25.28
C ASP A 50 -1.35 -1.65 -24.86
N ILE A 51 -0.71 -2.75 -24.47
CA ILE A 51 -1.39 -3.88 -23.82
C ILE A 51 -2.05 -3.43 -22.50
N LEU A 52 -1.34 -2.70 -21.65
CA LEU A 52 -1.89 -2.22 -20.37
C LEU A 52 -3.06 -1.27 -20.55
N ARG A 53 -2.98 -0.34 -21.52
CA ARG A 53 -4.08 0.58 -21.87
C ARG A 53 -5.36 -0.16 -22.25
N ASN A 54 -5.23 -1.39 -22.77
CA ASN A 54 -6.34 -2.24 -23.20
C ASN A 54 -6.55 -3.48 -22.31
N ILE A 55 -5.94 -3.53 -21.12
CA ILE A 55 -5.82 -4.76 -20.33
C ILE A 55 -7.16 -5.41 -20.00
N ALA A 56 -8.15 -4.61 -19.60
CA ALA A 56 -9.49 -5.09 -19.25
C ALA A 56 -10.20 -5.74 -20.45
N GLN A 57 -10.06 -5.15 -21.65
CA GLN A 57 -10.62 -5.70 -22.88
C GLN A 57 -9.88 -6.97 -23.31
N LEU A 58 -8.55 -6.96 -23.27
CA LEU A 58 -7.72 -8.11 -23.67
C LEU A 58 -7.96 -9.33 -22.79
N VAL A 59 -8.08 -9.11 -21.48
CA VAL A 59 -8.42 -10.16 -20.51
C VAL A 59 -9.81 -10.71 -20.76
N ARG A 60 -10.82 -9.84 -20.93
CA ARG A 60 -12.20 -10.27 -21.25
C ARG A 60 -12.29 -11.07 -22.54
N GLN A 61 -11.48 -10.71 -23.54
CA GLN A 61 -11.41 -11.42 -24.83
C GLN A 61 -10.49 -12.65 -24.81
N LYS A 62 -9.84 -12.95 -23.67
CA LYS A 62 -8.86 -14.04 -23.51
C LYS A 62 -7.68 -13.95 -24.47
N LYS A 63 -7.28 -12.74 -24.86
CA LYS A 63 -6.20 -12.49 -25.83
C LYS A 63 -4.87 -12.11 -25.19
N LEU A 64 -4.85 -11.68 -23.93
CA LEU A 64 -3.64 -11.20 -23.26
C LEU A 64 -2.53 -12.25 -23.30
N ARG A 65 -2.85 -13.51 -22.96
CA ARG A 65 -1.83 -14.57 -22.94
C ARG A 65 -1.16 -14.79 -24.31
N CYS A 66 -1.93 -14.76 -25.39
CA CYS A 66 -1.41 -14.93 -26.75
C CYS A 66 -0.44 -13.80 -27.11
N LEU A 67 -0.84 -12.55 -26.88
CA LEU A 67 -0.02 -11.37 -27.17
C LEU A 67 1.29 -11.38 -26.39
N ILE A 68 1.24 -11.68 -25.09
CA ILE A 68 2.46 -11.72 -24.26
C ILE A 68 3.46 -12.78 -24.75
N ASN A 69 2.99 -13.93 -25.21
CA ASN A 69 3.87 -14.99 -25.69
C ASN A 69 4.55 -14.67 -27.03
N GLU A 70 3.99 -13.74 -27.80
CA GLU A 70 4.55 -13.25 -29.07
C GLU A 70 5.58 -12.13 -28.87
N LEU A 71 5.58 -11.46 -27.71
CA LEU A 71 6.53 -10.39 -27.44
C LEU A 71 7.98 -10.89 -27.30
N PRO A 72 8.96 -10.05 -27.66
CA PRO A 72 10.35 -10.29 -27.28
C PRO A 72 10.53 -10.09 -25.77
N VAL A 73 11.59 -10.70 -25.21
CA VAL A 73 12.03 -10.35 -23.86
C VAL A 73 12.66 -8.95 -23.91
N ILE A 74 12.11 -8.00 -23.15
CA ILE A 74 12.64 -6.64 -23.08
C ILE A 74 13.83 -6.61 -22.12
N ASP A 75 14.95 -6.04 -22.57
CA ASP A 75 16.09 -5.79 -21.71
C ASP A 75 15.81 -4.60 -20.78
N THR A 76 16.13 -4.80 -19.50
CA THR A 76 15.96 -3.82 -18.42
C THR A 76 17.30 -3.42 -17.81
N GLY A 77 18.42 -3.97 -18.31
CA GLY A 77 19.77 -3.81 -17.77
C GLY A 77 20.24 -2.37 -17.62
N ASP A 78 19.89 -1.51 -18.57
CA ASP A 78 20.23 -0.08 -18.64
C ASP A 78 19.34 0.82 -17.76
N LEU A 79 18.23 0.32 -17.22
CA LEU A 79 17.38 1.10 -16.33
C LEU A 79 18.05 1.25 -14.97
N VAL A 80 18.27 2.50 -14.55
CA VAL A 80 18.96 2.84 -13.28
C VAL A 80 18.22 3.88 -12.44
N GLU A 81 17.43 4.75 -13.06
CA GLU A 81 16.66 5.78 -12.35
C GLU A 81 15.51 5.13 -11.56
N TYR A 82 15.37 5.50 -10.29
CA TYR A 82 14.48 4.81 -9.36
C TYR A 82 13.01 4.90 -9.79
N GLU A 83 12.58 6.07 -10.25
CA GLU A 83 11.22 6.36 -10.69
C GLU A 83 10.87 5.57 -11.97
N ILE A 84 11.82 5.47 -12.91
CA ILE A 84 11.70 4.65 -14.12
C ILE A 84 11.66 3.16 -13.77
N LEU A 85 12.50 2.71 -12.83
CA LEU A 85 12.51 1.33 -12.35
C LEU A 85 11.18 0.97 -11.65
N ARG A 86 10.65 1.87 -10.84
CA ARG A 86 9.35 1.71 -10.15
C ARG A 86 8.20 1.69 -11.14
N HIS A 87 8.23 2.53 -12.18
CA HIS A 87 7.25 2.50 -13.27
C HIS A 87 7.33 1.17 -14.05
N ALA A 88 8.52 0.72 -14.44
CA ALA A 88 8.69 -0.56 -15.14
C ALA A 88 8.23 -1.75 -14.27
N HIS A 89 8.56 -1.76 -12.98
CA HIS A 89 8.11 -2.78 -12.02
C HIS A 89 6.58 -2.78 -11.89
N MET A 90 5.95 -1.60 -11.78
CA MET A 90 4.50 -1.46 -11.77
C MET A 90 3.88 -2.06 -13.04
N LEU A 91 4.38 -1.66 -14.21
CA LEU A 91 3.89 -2.13 -15.50
C LEU A 91 3.97 -3.67 -15.59
N TYR A 92 5.13 -4.25 -15.26
CA TYR A 92 5.33 -5.70 -15.28
C TYR A 92 4.49 -6.43 -14.23
N SER A 93 4.28 -5.85 -13.06
CA SER A 93 3.45 -6.44 -12.00
C SER A 93 1.99 -6.54 -12.45
N ILE A 94 1.44 -5.45 -13.01
CA ILE A 94 0.05 -5.39 -13.48
C ILE A 94 -0.18 -6.42 -14.60
N VAL A 95 0.67 -6.43 -15.63
CA VAL A 95 0.50 -7.34 -16.77
C VAL A 95 0.72 -8.79 -16.37
N THR A 96 1.65 -9.08 -15.46
CA THR A 96 1.92 -10.43 -14.97
C THR A 96 0.73 -11.00 -14.21
N ASN A 97 0.18 -10.25 -13.26
CA ASN A 97 -0.98 -10.71 -12.53
C ASN A 97 -2.22 -10.84 -13.43
N SER A 98 -2.37 -9.94 -14.40
CA SER A 98 -3.43 -10.04 -15.42
C SER A 98 -3.28 -11.30 -16.28
N TYR A 99 -2.05 -11.62 -16.71
CA TYR A 99 -1.74 -12.82 -17.49
C TYR A 99 -2.05 -14.10 -16.71
N VAL A 100 -1.60 -14.16 -15.46
CA VAL A 100 -1.76 -15.35 -14.61
C VAL A 100 -3.24 -15.64 -14.38
N TRP A 101 -4.04 -14.63 -14.03
CA TRP A 101 -5.42 -14.81 -13.60
C TRP A 101 -6.47 -14.66 -14.72
N GLN A 102 -6.08 -14.33 -15.95
CA GLN A 102 -6.98 -14.11 -17.09
C GLN A 102 -8.12 -15.14 -17.20
N ASP A 103 -7.79 -16.44 -17.11
CA ASP A 103 -8.73 -17.54 -17.37
C ASP A 103 -9.29 -18.18 -16.10
N GLY A 104 -9.17 -17.50 -14.95
CA GLY A 104 -9.57 -18.09 -13.67
C GLY A 104 -8.45 -18.88 -13.00
N GLU A 105 -8.66 -19.25 -11.74
CA GLU A 105 -7.64 -19.97 -10.96
C GLU A 105 -7.41 -21.40 -11.45
N PHE A 106 -8.46 -22.07 -11.95
CA PHE A 106 -8.38 -23.45 -12.42
C PHE A 106 -7.58 -23.59 -13.72
N GLN A 107 -7.40 -22.47 -14.43
CA GLN A 107 -6.62 -22.37 -15.66
C GLN A 107 -5.37 -21.48 -15.45
N ALA A 108 -4.95 -21.29 -14.20
CA ALA A 108 -3.72 -20.55 -13.90
C ALA A 108 -2.51 -21.31 -14.47
N PRO A 109 -1.56 -20.61 -15.12
CA PRO A 109 -0.38 -21.24 -15.69
C PRO A 109 0.54 -21.77 -14.58
N LYS A 110 1.23 -22.88 -14.85
CA LYS A 110 2.28 -23.40 -13.95
C LYS A 110 3.65 -22.77 -14.20
N VAL A 111 3.82 -22.17 -15.38
CA VAL A 111 5.05 -21.54 -15.84
C VAL A 111 4.71 -20.11 -16.26
N LEU A 112 5.41 -19.14 -15.68
CA LEU A 112 5.38 -17.76 -16.12
C LEU A 112 6.36 -17.61 -17.30
N PRO A 113 5.90 -17.13 -18.47
CA PRO A 113 6.74 -17.07 -19.66
C PRO A 113 7.90 -16.09 -19.46
N LYS A 114 9.03 -16.35 -20.12
CA LYS A 114 10.28 -15.58 -19.98
C LYS A 114 10.11 -14.08 -20.28
N GLN A 115 9.17 -13.72 -21.14
CA GLN A 115 8.79 -12.33 -21.47
C GLN A 115 8.36 -11.53 -20.24
N LEU A 116 7.77 -12.20 -19.26
CA LEU A 116 7.34 -11.62 -17.98
C LEU A 116 8.32 -11.97 -16.86
N ALA A 117 8.72 -13.23 -16.78
CA ALA A 117 9.51 -13.75 -15.67
C ALA A 117 10.88 -13.09 -15.55
N MET A 118 11.61 -12.96 -16.66
CA MET A 118 12.98 -12.41 -16.62
C MET A 118 12.98 -10.90 -16.29
N PRO A 119 12.22 -10.03 -17.00
CA PRO A 119 12.25 -8.60 -16.72
C PRO A 119 11.67 -8.26 -15.34
N LEU A 120 10.55 -8.88 -14.95
CA LEU A 120 9.96 -8.63 -13.64
C LEU A 120 10.92 -9.04 -12.51
N THR A 121 11.64 -10.15 -12.64
CA THR A 121 12.60 -10.57 -11.62
C THR A 121 13.82 -9.65 -11.56
N ASP A 122 14.34 -9.19 -12.71
CA ASP A 122 15.46 -8.25 -12.73
C ASP A 122 15.08 -6.91 -12.09
N LEU A 123 13.94 -6.34 -12.49
CA LEU A 123 13.40 -5.11 -11.91
C LEU A 123 13.17 -5.26 -10.41
N SER A 124 12.54 -6.36 -10.00
CA SER A 124 12.27 -6.68 -8.59
C SER A 124 13.55 -6.69 -7.74
N ARG A 125 14.65 -7.22 -8.28
CA ARG A 125 15.95 -7.19 -7.60
C ARG A 125 16.48 -5.75 -7.45
N LYS A 126 16.35 -4.93 -8.50
CA LYS A 126 16.85 -3.54 -8.52
C LYS A 126 16.10 -2.61 -7.56
N VAL A 127 14.79 -2.82 -7.40
CA VAL A 127 13.94 -2.00 -6.50
C VAL A 127 13.65 -2.66 -5.15
N GLU A 128 14.20 -3.85 -4.91
CA GLU A 128 13.99 -4.65 -3.69
C GLU A 128 12.50 -4.93 -3.38
N LEU A 129 11.69 -5.10 -4.43
CA LEU A 129 10.28 -5.47 -4.34
C LEU A 129 10.08 -6.91 -4.83
N PRO A 130 9.00 -7.60 -4.40
CA PRO A 130 8.75 -8.95 -4.88
C PRO A 130 8.30 -8.95 -6.36
N PRO A 131 8.57 -10.02 -7.14
CA PRO A 131 8.14 -10.15 -8.53
C PRO A 131 6.68 -10.60 -8.65
N VAL A 132 5.78 -9.79 -8.07
CA VAL A 132 4.33 -9.96 -8.02
C VAL A 132 3.72 -8.59 -7.72
N VAL A 133 2.43 -8.40 -8.03
CA VAL A 133 1.74 -7.20 -7.54
C VAL A 133 1.87 -7.01 -6.03
N CYS A 134 2.22 -5.80 -5.63
CA CYS A 134 2.25 -5.36 -4.24
C CYS A 134 1.74 -3.91 -4.14
N HIS A 135 1.50 -3.46 -2.91
CA HIS A 135 1.03 -2.08 -2.63
C HIS A 135 1.94 -1.01 -3.25
N ALA A 136 3.26 -1.19 -3.17
CA ALA A 136 4.23 -0.25 -3.73
C ALA A 136 4.11 -0.09 -5.25
N SER A 137 3.68 -1.13 -5.95
CA SER A 137 3.48 -1.10 -7.41
C SER A 137 2.10 -0.56 -7.78
N LEU A 138 1.04 -1.03 -7.10
CA LEU A 138 -0.33 -0.75 -7.52
C LEU A 138 -0.89 0.57 -7.04
N VAL A 139 -0.40 1.06 -5.89
CA VAL A 139 -0.85 2.31 -5.26
C VAL A 139 0.25 3.34 -5.34
N LEU A 140 1.41 3.04 -4.76
CA LEU A 140 2.42 4.08 -4.54
C LEU A 140 3.02 4.64 -5.84
N ALA A 141 3.14 3.86 -6.91
CA ALA A 141 3.76 4.33 -8.17
C ALA A 141 2.75 4.62 -9.30
N ASN A 142 1.44 4.54 -9.03
CA ASN A 142 0.40 4.49 -10.06
C ASN A 142 -0.45 5.76 -10.15
N ILE A 143 0.02 6.88 -9.61
CA ILE A 143 -0.78 8.11 -9.48
C ILE A 143 -0.33 9.17 -10.48
N ILE A 144 -1.31 9.74 -11.18
CA ILE A 144 -1.17 10.92 -12.03
C ILE A 144 -1.91 12.09 -11.38
N HIS A 145 -1.25 13.23 -11.23
CA HIS A 145 -1.86 14.48 -10.75
C HIS A 145 -2.49 15.22 -11.94
N ILE A 146 -3.82 15.33 -11.91
CA ILE A 146 -4.61 15.78 -13.09
C ILE A 146 -4.38 17.27 -13.37
N ASP A 147 -4.56 18.11 -12.35
CA ASP A 147 -4.42 19.57 -12.44
C ASP A 147 -3.37 20.05 -11.43
N GLN A 148 -2.16 20.30 -11.94
CA GLN A 148 -1.00 20.76 -11.17
C GLN A 148 -1.21 22.12 -10.49
N SER A 149 -2.23 22.88 -10.91
CA SER A 149 -2.58 24.15 -10.26
C SER A 149 -3.40 23.99 -8.97
N LYS A 150 -3.88 22.77 -8.70
CA LYS A 150 -4.70 22.42 -7.53
C LYS A 150 -3.99 21.39 -6.66
N PRO A 151 -4.31 21.30 -5.36
CA PRO A 151 -3.75 20.29 -4.48
C PRO A 151 -3.93 18.87 -5.02
N LEU A 152 -2.97 18.00 -4.73
CA LEU A 152 -3.10 16.56 -4.96
C LEU A 152 -4.08 15.98 -3.93
N GLU A 153 -5.24 15.54 -4.40
CA GLU A 153 -6.32 15.00 -3.56
C GLU A 153 -7.18 14.02 -4.37
N LEU A 154 -8.07 13.26 -3.70
CA LEU A 154 -8.87 12.20 -4.36
C LEU A 154 -9.64 12.67 -5.60
N GLY A 155 -10.12 13.91 -5.63
CA GLY A 155 -10.83 14.48 -6.78
C GLY A 155 -9.93 14.99 -7.91
N ASN A 156 -8.61 15.05 -7.68
CA ASN A 156 -7.62 15.62 -8.58
C ASN A 156 -6.47 14.64 -8.91
N MET A 157 -6.74 13.34 -8.84
CA MET A 157 -5.79 12.29 -9.24
C MET A 157 -6.46 11.20 -10.08
N SER A 158 -5.66 10.57 -10.94
CA SER A 158 -6.08 9.40 -11.73
C SER A 158 -5.01 8.31 -11.71
N LEU A 159 -5.37 7.10 -12.13
CA LEU A 159 -4.41 6.01 -12.24
C LEU A 159 -3.66 6.08 -13.57
N LYS A 160 -2.36 5.80 -13.55
CA LYS A 160 -1.58 5.63 -14.80
C LYS A 160 -2.01 4.37 -15.54
N TYR A 161 -2.18 3.27 -14.81
CA TYR A 161 -2.70 2.01 -15.35
C TYR A 161 -3.78 1.40 -14.44
N SER A 162 -4.85 0.94 -15.06
CA SER A 162 -5.90 0.15 -14.40
C SER A 162 -5.50 -1.33 -14.36
N LEU A 163 -5.99 -2.05 -13.36
CA LEU A 163 -6.11 -3.51 -13.45
C LEU A 163 -7.38 -3.91 -14.21
N PRO A 164 -7.50 -5.18 -14.64
CA PRO A 164 -8.76 -5.68 -15.18
C PRO A 164 -9.91 -5.44 -14.19
N GLY A 165 -11.01 -4.90 -14.71
CA GLY A 165 -12.13 -4.39 -13.94
C GLY A 165 -12.70 -3.15 -14.63
N ASP A 166 -13.57 -2.43 -13.93
CA ASP A 166 -14.14 -1.17 -14.41
C ASP A 166 -13.72 0.03 -13.56
N LYS A 167 -14.31 1.20 -13.81
CA LYS A 167 -14.00 2.43 -13.08
C LYS A 167 -14.31 2.38 -11.59
N SER A 168 -15.24 1.52 -11.16
CA SER A 168 -15.44 1.26 -9.73
C SER A 168 -14.21 0.57 -9.13
N CYS A 169 -13.56 -0.33 -9.88
CA CYS A 169 -12.35 -1.00 -9.41
C CYS A 169 -11.15 -0.03 -9.32
N ASP A 170 -11.04 0.94 -10.23
CA ASP A 170 -10.03 2.02 -10.12
C ASP A 170 -10.17 2.80 -8.80
N TRP A 171 -11.40 2.99 -8.30
CA TRP A 171 -11.67 3.66 -7.03
C TRP A 171 -10.96 3.02 -5.84
N PHE A 172 -10.77 1.69 -5.85
CA PHE A 172 -10.03 0.99 -4.80
C PHE A 172 -8.61 1.56 -4.64
N PHE A 173 -7.91 1.77 -5.74
CA PHE A 173 -6.53 2.29 -5.72
C PHE A 173 -6.50 3.78 -5.41
N LEU A 174 -7.41 4.58 -5.98
CA LEU A 174 -7.49 6.02 -5.73
C LEU A 174 -7.84 6.32 -4.26
N ALA A 175 -8.85 5.64 -3.69
CA ALA A 175 -9.19 5.78 -2.28
C ALA A 175 -8.04 5.34 -1.37
N THR A 176 -7.30 4.30 -1.75
CA THR A 176 -6.10 3.86 -1.00
C THR A 176 -4.96 4.87 -1.10
N ALA A 177 -4.71 5.47 -2.27
CA ALA A 177 -3.73 6.55 -2.41
C ALA A 177 -4.12 7.80 -1.61
N ASN A 178 -5.42 8.07 -1.46
CA ASN A 178 -5.90 9.13 -0.59
C ASN A 178 -5.62 8.85 0.90
N VAL A 179 -5.64 7.58 1.33
CA VAL A 179 -5.15 7.19 2.66
C VAL A 179 -3.64 7.46 2.78
N GLU A 180 -2.85 7.14 1.76
CA GLU A 180 -1.39 7.41 1.74
C GLU A 180 -1.07 8.91 1.88
N LEU A 181 -1.85 9.79 1.26
CA LEU A 181 -1.68 11.24 1.45
C LEU A 181 -1.89 11.67 2.91
N LYS A 182 -2.78 11.00 3.65
CA LYS A 182 -3.02 11.27 5.08
C LYS A 182 -1.94 10.68 5.99
N ILE A 183 -1.01 9.87 5.48
CA ILE A 183 0.13 9.37 6.25
C ILE A 183 1.19 10.46 6.45
N LEU A 184 1.28 11.45 5.56
CA LEU A 184 2.25 12.55 5.70
C LEU A 184 2.18 13.27 7.07
N PRO A 185 1.02 13.81 7.50
CA PRO A 185 0.93 14.46 8.81
C PRO A 185 1.18 13.50 9.98
N VAL A 186 0.81 12.22 9.83
CA VAL A 186 1.15 11.18 10.81
C VAL A 186 2.66 11.09 10.97
N LEU A 187 3.41 10.86 9.88
CA LEU A 187 4.86 10.71 9.94
C LEU A 187 5.57 11.92 10.55
N LYS A 188 5.14 13.14 10.18
CA LYS A 188 5.67 14.37 10.79
C LYS A 188 5.45 14.37 12.30
N THR A 189 4.21 14.08 12.73
CA THR A 189 3.86 14.04 14.16
C THR A 189 4.62 12.96 14.92
N LEU A 190 4.85 11.79 14.31
CA LEU A 190 5.67 10.73 14.91
C LEU A 190 7.09 11.22 15.19
N LEU A 191 7.73 11.84 14.20
CA LEU A 191 9.10 12.36 14.33
C LEU A 191 9.20 13.55 15.28
N GLU A 192 8.22 14.45 15.28
CA GLU A 192 8.13 15.55 16.24
C GLU A 192 7.95 15.04 17.67
N CYS A 193 7.14 14.00 17.86
CA CYS A 193 6.97 13.36 19.15
C CYS A 193 8.27 12.70 19.62
N GLN A 194 8.97 11.96 18.75
CA GLN A 194 10.29 11.37 19.07
C GLN A 194 11.30 12.44 19.49
N TRP A 195 11.40 13.53 18.73
CA TRP A 195 12.26 14.66 19.07
C TRP A 195 11.91 15.23 20.45
N SER A 196 10.62 15.43 20.73
CA SER A 196 10.14 15.97 22.01
C SER A 196 10.44 15.05 23.19
N VAL A 197 10.40 13.73 22.99
CA VAL A 197 10.84 12.74 23.99
C VAL A 197 12.33 12.89 24.28
N GLU A 198 13.18 13.03 23.26
CA GLU A 198 14.62 13.23 23.45
C GLU A 198 14.95 14.53 24.20
N GLN A 199 14.19 15.60 23.93
CA GLN A 199 14.30 16.88 24.64
C GLN A 199 13.65 16.86 26.04
N LYS A 200 12.98 15.76 26.42
CA LYS A 200 12.23 15.60 27.69
C LYS A 200 11.11 16.64 27.86
N HIS A 201 10.50 17.07 26.76
CA HIS A 201 9.41 18.04 26.75
C HIS A 201 8.04 17.35 26.86
N VAL A 202 7.65 16.95 28.07
CA VAL A 202 6.44 16.14 28.29
C VAL A 202 5.16 16.79 27.74
N ASN A 203 5.00 18.11 27.87
CA ASN A 203 3.82 18.80 27.33
C ASN A 203 3.74 18.74 25.80
N GLU A 204 4.89 18.82 25.11
CA GLU A 204 4.97 18.71 23.65
C GLU A 204 4.66 17.27 23.23
N VAL A 205 5.19 16.27 23.94
CA VAL A 205 4.84 14.85 23.72
C VAL A 205 3.33 14.62 23.84
N THR A 206 2.69 15.14 24.90
CA THR A 206 1.23 15.05 25.09
C THR A 206 0.46 15.71 23.95
N SER A 207 0.92 16.88 23.47
CA SER A 207 0.32 17.56 22.32
C SER A 207 0.45 16.74 21.04
N CYS A 208 1.65 16.24 20.73
CA CYS A 208 1.91 15.41 19.56
C CYS A 208 1.05 14.13 19.58
N LEU A 209 0.87 13.49 20.74
CA LEU A 209 -0.01 12.32 20.85
C LEU A 209 -1.48 12.68 20.60
N CYS A 210 -1.96 13.84 21.09
CA CYS A 210 -3.31 14.29 20.77
C CYS A 210 -3.50 14.58 19.27
N GLU A 211 -2.51 15.20 18.63
CA GLU A 211 -2.52 15.45 17.17
C GLU A 211 -2.45 14.16 16.38
N LEU A 212 -1.61 13.21 16.80
CA LEU A 212 -1.50 11.89 16.19
C LEU A 212 -2.84 11.15 16.21
N ALA A 213 -3.56 11.18 17.34
CA ALA A 213 -4.89 10.58 17.43
C ALA A 213 -5.85 11.18 16.39
N ASN A 214 -5.88 12.51 16.23
CA ASN A 214 -6.69 13.18 15.21
C ASN A 214 -6.29 12.75 13.78
N HIS A 215 -4.99 12.64 13.50
CA HIS A 215 -4.52 12.18 12.19
C HIS A 215 -4.85 10.71 11.90
N ILE A 216 -4.92 9.85 12.93
CA ILE A 216 -5.39 8.46 12.78
C ILE A 216 -6.90 8.42 12.50
N ASP A 217 -7.68 9.33 13.10
CA ASP A 217 -9.09 9.49 12.76
C ASP A 217 -9.27 10.00 11.32
N ASP A 218 -8.44 10.93 10.85
CA ASP A 218 -8.43 11.38 9.45
C ASP A 218 -8.07 10.24 8.48
N LEU A 219 -7.10 9.38 8.84
CA LEU A 219 -6.80 8.15 8.08
C LEU A 219 -8.01 7.23 8.02
N THR A 220 -8.72 7.05 9.13
CA THR A 220 -9.94 6.25 9.18
C THR A 220 -11.02 6.83 8.28
N ALA A 221 -11.26 8.15 8.34
CA ALA A 221 -12.22 8.83 7.48
C ALA A 221 -11.84 8.69 6.00
N ALA A 222 -10.56 8.88 5.66
CA ALA A 222 -10.04 8.68 4.30
C ALA A 222 -10.25 7.26 3.80
N PHE A 223 -10.07 6.25 4.66
CA PHE A 223 -10.28 4.86 4.32
C PHE A 223 -11.76 4.53 4.06
N MET A 224 -12.68 5.13 4.82
CA MET A 224 -14.12 4.94 4.64
C MET A 224 -14.65 5.50 3.32
N ARG A 225 -13.90 6.39 2.65
CA ARG A 225 -14.21 6.88 1.29
C ARG A 225 -14.20 5.77 0.24
N MET A 226 -13.67 4.58 0.56
CA MET A 226 -13.84 3.39 -0.27
C MET A 226 -15.33 3.14 -0.62
N HIS A 227 -16.25 3.48 0.28
CA HIS A 227 -17.69 3.32 0.07
C HIS A 227 -18.30 4.27 -0.96
N GLU A 228 -17.62 5.35 -1.33
CA GLU A 228 -18.15 6.36 -2.26
C GLU A 228 -18.20 5.86 -3.71
N GLY A 229 -17.22 5.04 -4.12
CA GLY A 229 -17.08 4.64 -5.53
C GLY A 229 -16.75 3.17 -5.78
N LEU A 230 -16.48 2.36 -4.75
CA LEU A 230 -16.21 0.93 -4.92
C LEU A 230 -17.49 0.09 -4.74
N ASP A 231 -17.90 -0.59 -5.81
CA ASP A 231 -18.90 -1.65 -5.80
C ASP A 231 -18.33 -2.95 -5.24
N ALA A 232 -19.05 -3.56 -4.30
CA ALA A 232 -18.59 -4.75 -3.58
C ALA A 232 -18.52 -6.01 -4.44
N ASN A 233 -19.46 -6.19 -5.37
CA ASN A 233 -19.49 -7.36 -6.24
C ASN A 233 -18.41 -7.26 -7.31
N LYS A 234 -18.21 -6.07 -7.91
CA LYS A 234 -17.13 -5.83 -8.87
C LYS A 234 -15.77 -5.96 -8.22
N PHE A 235 -15.58 -5.41 -7.02
CA PHE A 235 -14.35 -5.63 -6.27
C PHE A 235 -14.08 -7.13 -6.08
N TYR A 236 -15.05 -7.88 -5.56
CA TYR A 236 -14.86 -9.29 -5.23
C TYR A 236 -14.63 -10.19 -6.44
N HIS A 237 -15.43 -10.01 -7.50
CA HIS A 237 -15.43 -10.91 -8.66
C HIS A 237 -14.51 -10.46 -9.79
N GLU A 238 -14.33 -9.15 -9.99
CA GLU A 238 -13.56 -8.62 -11.11
C GLU A 238 -12.16 -8.20 -10.69
N LEU A 239 -11.97 -7.42 -9.61
CA LEU A 239 -10.65 -6.88 -9.26
C LEU A 239 -9.82 -7.84 -8.40
N ARG A 240 -10.41 -8.32 -7.30
CA ARG A 240 -9.72 -9.06 -6.24
C ARG A 240 -8.91 -10.28 -6.73
N PRO A 241 -9.34 -11.05 -7.75
CA PRO A 241 -8.53 -12.14 -8.28
C PRO A 241 -7.15 -11.70 -8.76
N TYR A 242 -7.06 -10.53 -9.37
CA TYR A 242 -5.81 -9.97 -9.91
C TYR A 242 -4.87 -9.42 -8.84
N LEU A 243 -5.38 -9.17 -7.62
CA LEU A 243 -4.56 -8.77 -6.48
C LEU A 243 -3.85 -9.95 -5.80
N GLY A 244 -4.30 -11.19 -6.04
CA GLY A 244 -3.77 -12.38 -5.38
C GLY A 244 -2.46 -12.88 -6.01
N GLY A 245 -1.50 -13.29 -5.17
CA GLY A 245 -0.27 -13.97 -5.60
C GLY A 245 -0.48 -15.46 -5.87
N TRP A 246 0.57 -16.27 -5.93
CA TRP A 246 0.52 -17.73 -6.16
C TRP A 246 1.22 -18.49 -5.02
N ASP A 247 1.04 -18.06 -3.77
CA ASP A 247 1.63 -18.64 -2.56
C ASP A 247 1.24 -20.11 -2.33
N LYS A 248 0.02 -20.49 -2.72
CA LYS A 248 -0.47 -21.88 -2.58
C LYS A 248 0.02 -22.80 -3.69
N ILE A 249 -0.07 -22.34 -4.95
CA ILE A 249 0.22 -23.18 -6.12
C ILE A 249 1.71 -23.20 -6.49
N GLY A 250 2.43 -22.10 -6.23
CA GLY A 250 3.79 -21.87 -6.75
C GLY A 250 3.81 -21.75 -8.28
N MET A 251 4.84 -21.10 -8.82
CA MET A 251 4.99 -20.94 -10.27
C MET A 251 6.45 -21.02 -10.69
N ILE A 252 6.75 -21.74 -11.77
CA ILE A 252 8.09 -21.77 -12.39
C ILE A 252 8.28 -20.46 -13.16
N TYR A 253 9.45 -19.85 -13.03
CA TYR A 253 9.78 -18.60 -13.71
C TYR A 253 10.73 -18.95 -14.83
N GLU A 254 10.22 -19.02 -16.06
CA GLU A 254 11.00 -19.44 -17.22
C GLU A 254 12.22 -18.52 -17.40
N GLY A 255 13.41 -19.12 -17.54
CA GLY A 255 14.67 -18.40 -17.66
C GLY A 255 15.24 -17.85 -16.35
N VAL A 256 14.59 -18.10 -15.20
CA VAL A 256 15.02 -17.61 -13.88
C VAL A 256 15.16 -18.73 -12.86
N SER A 257 14.17 -19.62 -12.74
CA SER A 257 14.15 -20.71 -11.76
C SER A 257 13.38 -21.92 -12.28
N ASP A 258 14.02 -23.09 -12.22
CA ASP A 258 13.40 -24.38 -12.53
C ASP A 258 12.51 -24.91 -11.39
N ARG A 259 12.55 -24.25 -10.22
CA ARG A 259 11.71 -24.60 -9.06
C ARG A 259 10.55 -23.62 -8.93
N PRO A 260 9.34 -24.09 -8.56
CA PRO A 260 8.21 -23.21 -8.30
C PRO A 260 8.51 -22.21 -7.17
N ILE A 261 8.33 -20.93 -7.47
CA ILE A 261 8.44 -19.82 -6.53
C ILE A 261 7.05 -19.47 -6.01
N LYS A 262 6.93 -19.28 -4.69
CA LYS A 262 5.69 -18.88 -4.01
C LYS A 262 5.74 -17.39 -3.71
N MET A 263 4.70 -16.67 -4.09
CA MET A 263 4.58 -15.22 -3.88
C MET A 263 3.22 -14.86 -3.32
N THR A 264 3.20 -14.00 -2.32
CA THR A 264 1.99 -13.42 -1.75
C THR A 264 1.59 -12.18 -2.55
N GLY A 265 0.29 -11.97 -2.76
CA GLY A 265 -0.20 -10.83 -3.52
C GLY A 265 -0.23 -9.53 -2.74
N GLY A 266 -0.87 -8.52 -3.34
CA GLY A 266 -1.04 -7.21 -2.73
C GLY A 266 -1.97 -7.26 -1.51
N SER A 267 -1.65 -6.54 -0.45
CA SER A 267 -2.49 -6.42 0.74
C SER A 267 -2.31 -5.06 1.39
N ALA A 268 -3.37 -4.55 2.03
CA ALA A 268 -3.31 -3.37 2.88
C ALA A 268 -2.28 -3.49 4.02
N ALA A 269 -1.89 -4.71 4.41
CA ALA A 269 -0.81 -4.94 5.37
C ALA A 269 0.56 -4.41 4.90
N GLN A 270 0.72 -4.13 3.61
CA GLN A 270 1.92 -3.55 3.00
C GLN A 270 1.91 -2.01 3.01
N CYS A 271 0.88 -1.37 3.57
CA CYS A 271 0.85 0.09 3.79
C CYS A 271 1.78 0.47 4.94
N THR A 272 2.84 1.23 4.64
CA THR A 272 3.91 1.54 5.59
C THR A 272 3.45 2.43 6.75
N GLY A 273 2.57 3.41 6.50
CA GLY A 273 2.18 4.35 7.56
C GLY A 273 1.42 3.72 8.71
N VAL A 274 0.54 2.75 8.44
CA VAL A 274 -0.16 2.01 9.50
C VAL A 274 0.82 1.16 10.33
N GLN A 275 1.81 0.56 9.67
CA GLN A 275 2.89 -0.18 10.36
C GLN A 275 3.76 0.76 11.22
N ALA A 276 4.04 1.98 10.74
CA ALA A 276 4.81 2.97 11.48
C ALA A 276 4.08 3.42 12.77
N ILE A 277 2.76 3.65 12.69
CA ILE A 277 1.93 3.94 13.87
C ILE A 277 1.97 2.78 14.87
N ASP A 278 1.83 1.54 14.38
CA ASP A 278 1.91 0.36 15.22
C ASP A 278 3.26 0.28 15.93
N ILE A 279 4.37 0.41 15.23
CA ILE A 279 5.71 0.38 15.82
C ILE A 279 5.89 1.49 16.85
N PHE A 280 5.42 2.71 16.55
CA PHE A 280 5.56 3.86 17.43
C PHE A 280 4.78 3.69 18.75
N LEU A 281 3.56 3.15 18.69
CA LEU A 281 2.72 2.95 19.88
C LEU A 281 3.05 1.65 20.64
N GLN A 282 3.63 0.64 19.99
CA GLN A 282 3.89 -0.68 20.59
C GLN A 282 5.22 -0.78 21.37
N VAL A 283 5.73 0.33 21.91
CA VAL A 283 6.95 0.32 22.74
C VAL A 283 6.66 -0.48 24.01
N GLN A 284 7.31 -1.63 24.16
CA GLN A 284 7.23 -2.45 25.36
C GLN A 284 7.83 -1.66 26.55
N HIS A 285 6.97 -1.22 27.45
CA HIS A 285 7.38 -0.59 28.71
C HIS A 285 7.96 -1.67 29.64
N ASN A 286 9.26 -1.94 29.51
CA ASN A 286 9.97 -2.68 30.54
C ASN A 286 9.83 -1.90 31.85
N SER A 287 9.33 -2.58 32.87
CA SER A 287 9.12 -2.05 34.22
C SER A 287 10.47 -1.67 34.83
N MET A 288 10.94 -0.46 34.57
CA MET A 288 12.00 0.18 35.34
C MET A 288 11.49 1.55 35.73
N GLU A 289 11.22 1.69 37.04
CA GLU A 289 11.10 2.92 37.84
C GLU A 289 10.94 4.25 37.08
N ASP A 290 9.90 4.37 36.24
CA ASP A 290 9.64 5.61 35.49
C ASP A 290 8.28 6.19 35.92
N ASN A 291 8.32 7.32 36.62
CA ASN A 291 7.15 8.07 37.11
C ASN A 291 6.30 8.68 35.97
N SER A 292 6.57 8.33 34.71
CA SER A 292 5.84 8.84 33.53
C SER A 292 4.38 8.38 33.48
N ARG A 293 4.04 7.26 34.13
CA ARG A 293 2.64 6.80 34.30
C ARG A 293 1.82 7.63 35.30
N ASP A 294 2.47 8.49 36.09
CA ASP A 294 1.76 9.40 37.02
C ASP A 294 1.24 10.65 36.29
N ASN A 295 1.61 10.88 35.02
CA ASN A 295 1.08 11.97 34.22
C ASN A 295 -0.22 11.54 33.53
N GLU A 296 -1.35 11.86 34.16
CA GLU A 296 -2.69 11.52 33.67
C GLU A 296 -2.97 12.04 32.24
N ASP A 297 -2.51 13.25 31.91
CA ASP A 297 -2.72 13.85 30.58
C ASP A 297 -1.95 13.09 29.49
N LEU A 298 -0.72 12.68 29.78
CA LEU A 298 0.11 11.90 28.86
C LEU A 298 -0.50 10.50 28.63
N VAL A 299 -0.93 9.84 29.70
CA VAL A 299 -1.62 8.54 29.64
C VAL A 299 -2.91 8.66 28.83
N LEU A 300 -3.70 9.70 29.05
CA LEU A 300 -4.92 9.97 28.30
C LEU A 300 -4.64 10.20 26.81
N ALA A 301 -3.62 10.99 26.47
CA ALA A 301 -3.23 11.25 25.08
C ALA A 301 -2.74 9.99 24.36
N TYR A 302 -1.94 9.17 25.04
CA TYR A 302 -1.51 7.88 24.50
C TYR A 302 -2.70 6.92 24.30
N ASN A 303 -3.58 6.79 25.29
CA ASN A 303 -4.77 5.93 25.19
C ASN A 303 -5.73 6.38 24.06
N LYS A 304 -5.82 7.69 23.78
CA LYS A 304 -6.54 8.20 22.60
C LYS A 304 -5.95 7.69 21.28
N CYS A 305 -4.62 7.66 21.14
CA CYS A 305 -3.97 7.08 19.95
C CYS A 305 -4.32 5.59 19.80
N VAL A 306 -4.20 4.82 20.89
CA VAL A 306 -4.49 3.38 20.90
C VAL A 306 -5.94 3.11 20.50
N GLU A 307 -6.90 3.86 21.03
CA GLU A 307 -8.31 3.74 20.64
C GLU A 307 -8.57 4.16 19.19
N ALA A 308 -7.91 5.22 18.70
CA ALA A 308 -8.02 5.63 17.30
C ALA A 308 -7.53 4.51 16.35
N VAL A 309 -6.42 3.84 16.67
CA VAL A 309 -5.95 2.67 15.90
C VAL A 309 -6.94 1.51 16.02
N ALA A 310 -7.48 1.23 17.22
CA ALA A 310 -8.50 0.19 17.39
C ALA A 310 -9.77 0.48 16.58
N ASN A 311 -10.15 1.76 16.44
CA ASN A 311 -11.25 2.22 15.60
C ASN A 311 -10.95 2.04 14.11
N LEU A 312 -9.76 2.42 13.65
CA LEU A 312 -9.29 2.16 12.27
C LEU A 312 -9.41 0.67 11.93
N ARG A 313 -8.92 -0.22 12.81
CA ARG A 313 -9.01 -1.68 12.61
C ARG A 313 -10.45 -2.18 12.66
N THR A 314 -11.31 -1.58 13.47
CA THR A 314 -12.75 -1.92 13.51
C THR A 314 -13.42 -1.59 12.19
N ASN A 315 -13.15 -0.41 11.62
CA ASN A 315 -13.63 -0.02 10.29
C ASN A 315 -13.07 -0.91 9.19
N HIS A 316 -11.80 -1.32 9.29
CA HIS A 316 -11.21 -2.29 8.35
C HIS A 316 -11.95 -3.64 8.36
N ILE A 317 -12.33 -4.15 9.54
CA ILE A 317 -13.15 -5.37 9.64
C ILE A 317 -14.50 -5.18 8.94
N GLN A 318 -15.13 -4.01 9.07
CA GLN A 318 -16.41 -3.71 8.39
C GLN A 318 -16.25 -3.65 6.87
N ILE A 319 -15.17 -3.04 6.38
CA ILE A 319 -14.82 -3.04 4.95
C ILE A 319 -14.63 -4.48 4.45
N VAL A 320 -13.85 -5.31 5.14
CA VAL A 320 -13.67 -6.72 4.76
C VAL A 320 -15.01 -7.48 4.77
N ALA A 321 -15.87 -7.23 5.76
CA ALA A 321 -17.20 -7.82 5.79
C ALA A 321 -18.01 -7.45 4.54
N LYS A 322 -18.06 -6.16 4.18
CA LYS A 322 -18.83 -5.65 3.03
C LYS A 322 -18.27 -6.09 1.69
N TYR A 323 -16.95 -6.00 1.49
CA TYR A 323 -16.30 -6.19 0.19
C TYR A 323 -15.84 -7.63 -0.06
N ILE A 324 -15.81 -8.48 0.98
CA ILE A 324 -15.33 -9.85 0.85
C ILE A 324 -16.38 -10.85 1.33
N LEU A 325 -16.85 -10.75 2.58
CA LEU A 325 -17.72 -11.78 3.14
C LEU A 325 -19.13 -11.78 2.55
N ILE A 326 -19.72 -10.59 2.36
CA ILE A 326 -21.08 -10.47 1.80
C ILE A 326 -21.12 -11.00 0.36
N PRO A 327 -20.27 -10.54 -0.59
CA PRO A 327 -20.25 -11.09 -1.95
C PRO A 327 -19.99 -12.59 -2.00
N LYS A 328 -19.05 -13.09 -1.18
CA LYS A 328 -18.81 -14.53 -1.03
C LYS A 328 -20.07 -15.32 -0.67
N SER A 329 -20.87 -14.81 0.27
CA SER A 329 -22.06 -15.52 0.77
C SER A 329 -23.16 -15.65 -0.28
N GLN A 330 -23.13 -14.83 -1.33
CA GLN A 330 -24.15 -14.77 -2.38
C GLN A 330 -23.99 -15.85 -3.47
N LYS A 331 -23.15 -16.88 -3.25
CA LYS A 331 -22.95 -18.08 -4.11
C LYS A 331 -23.17 -17.84 -5.60
N GLN A 332 -22.15 -17.29 -6.27
CA GLN A 332 -21.97 -17.48 -7.70
C GLN A 332 -20.96 -18.60 -7.95
N ASN A 333 -21.24 -19.47 -8.92
CA ASN A 333 -20.25 -20.39 -9.48
C ASN A 333 -19.16 -19.56 -10.19
N GLY A 334 -18.20 -19.04 -9.43
CA GLY A 334 -17.09 -18.25 -9.94
C GLY A 334 -15.83 -19.07 -10.17
N ASP A 335 -14.99 -18.61 -11.10
CA ASP A 335 -13.71 -19.23 -11.47
C ASP A 335 -12.58 -18.99 -10.44
N PHE A 336 -12.90 -18.44 -9.26
CA PHE A 336 -11.95 -18.08 -8.20
C PHE A 336 -12.50 -18.45 -6.80
N ARG A 337 -11.99 -19.53 -6.21
CA ARG A 337 -12.31 -20.05 -4.87
C ARG A 337 -11.13 -19.99 -3.89
N ARG A 338 -9.89 -19.85 -4.37
CA ARG A 338 -8.65 -19.80 -3.55
C ARG A 338 -8.63 -18.64 -2.57
N LEU A 339 -9.32 -17.55 -2.90
CA LEU A 339 -9.40 -16.35 -2.08
C LEU A 339 -10.64 -16.36 -1.17
N ASP A 340 -11.46 -17.41 -1.15
CA ASP A 340 -12.73 -17.39 -0.41
C ASP A 340 -12.53 -17.27 1.11
N ASN A 341 -11.48 -17.86 1.66
CA ASN A 341 -11.18 -17.86 3.10
C ASN A 341 -9.91 -17.08 3.46
N VAL A 342 -9.25 -16.50 2.47
CA VAL A 342 -7.90 -15.95 2.63
C VAL A 342 -7.82 -14.60 1.93
N GLY A 343 -7.15 -13.64 2.56
CA GLY A 343 -6.80 -12.38 1.94
C GLY A 343 -5.89 -12.60 0.74
N THR A 344 -5.80 -11.60 -0.14
CA THR A 344 -4.79 -11.59 -1.22
C THR A 344 -3.36 -11.61 -0.67
N GLY A 345 -3.20 -11.21 0.60
CA GLY A 345 -2.00 -11.35 1.43
C GLY A 345 -1.79 -12.71 2.11
N GLY A 346 -2.62 -13.73 1.87
CA GLY A 346 -2.36 -15.11 2.32
C GLY A 346 -2.83 -15.49 3.74
N GLN A 347 -3.45 -14.57 4.49
CA GLN A 347 -3.96 -14.78 5.86
C GLN A 347 -5.49 -14.99 5.92
N ASP A 348 -5.99 -15.70 6.92
CA ASP A 348 -7.43 -15.76 7.22
C ASP A 348 -7.91 -14.40 7.77
N LEU A 349 -8.72 -13.70 6.98
CA LEU A 349 -8.94 -12.27 7.11
C LEU A 349 -9.58 -11.86 8.45
N ILE A 350 -10.65 -12.53 8.86
CA ILE A 350 -11.44 -12.08 10.01
C ILE A 350 -10.79 -12.43 11.34
N PRO A 351 -10.29 -13.66 11.57
CA PRO A 351 -9.55 -13.98 12.78
C PRO A 351 -8.32 -13.06 12.94
N PHE A 352 -7.53 -12.91 11.88
CA PHE A 352 -6.33 -12.06 11.90
C PHE A 352 -6.64 -10.60 12.25
N LEU A 353 -7.62 -9.98 11.59
CA LEU A 353 -7.95 -8.58 11.86
C LEU A 353 -8.56 -8.37 13.26
N LYS A 354 -9.35 -9.34 13.76
CA LYS A 354 -9.89 -9.30 15.12
C LYS A 354 -8.79 -9.45 16.17
N GLU A 355 -7.87 -10.37 15.96
CA GLU A 355 -6.71 -10.57 16.83
C GLU A 355 -5.86 -9.30 16.87
N LEU A 356 -5.53 -8.73 15.72
CA LEU A 356 -4.76 -7.50 15.63
C LEU A 356 -5.43 -6.32 16.35
N ARG A 357 -6.75 -6.15 16.18
CA ARG A 357 -7.53 -5.12 16.90
C ARG A 357 -7.49 -5.34 18.41
N ASN A 358 -7.73 -6.58 18.86
CA ASN A 358 -7.76 -6.93 20.27
C ASN A 358 -6.37 -6.75 20.91
N LEU A 359 -5.30 -7.13 20.19
CA LEU A 359 -3.92 -6.88 20.59
C LEU A 359 -3.67 -5.38 20.76
N THR A 360 -4.13 -4.53 19.84
CA THR A 360 -3.95 -3.08 20.04
C THR A 360 -4.64 -2.55 21.29
N ARG A 361 -5.85 -3.01 21.61
CA ARG A 361 -6.52 -2.61 22.86
C ARG A 361 -5.80 -3.10 24.12
N SER A 362 -4.97 -4.15 24.02
CA SER A 362 -4.18 -4.62 25.15
C SER A 362 -3.03 -3.67 25.54
N PHE A 363 -2.71 -2.68 24.68
CA PHE A 363 -1.72 -1.65 24.97
C PHE A 363 -2.29 -0.43 25.71
N LEU A 364 -3.60 -0.37 26.00
CA LEU A 364 -4.16 0.70 26.84
C LEU A 364 -3.50 0.68 28.22
N LEU A 365 -3.06 1.86 28.68
CA LEU A 365 -2.40 2.09 29.97
C LEU A 365 -3.39 2.33 31.10
#